data_AF-A0A526YNG8-F1
#
_entry.id   AF-A0A526YNG8-F1
#
_cell.length_a   1.000
_cell.length_b   1.000
_cell.length_c   1.000
_cell.angle_alpha   90.00
_cell.angle_beta   90.00
_cell.angle_gamma   90.00
#
_symmetry.space_group_name_H-M   'P 1'
#
loop_
_entity.id
_entity.type
_entity.pdbx_description
1 polymer ?
#
loop_
_entity_poly.entity_id
_entity_poly.type
_entity_poly.pdbx_seq_one_letter_code
_entity_poly.pdbx_strand_id
1 'polypeptide(L)'
;NEVAVLLFSSELKLHLPGGPYDFPAPGLVAFASGSAEILLPILLVLGLATRLAAFGLLVMTLVIQLTVPDGWPLHITWAAMALGIMAWGPGRVALDHWIGTDKADGRPRGDRG
;
A
#
# COMPACT_ATOMS: atom_id res chain seq x y z
N ASN A 1 21.83 3.69 6.57
CA ASN A 1 21.11 3.70 7.86
C ASN A 1 21.30 2.34 8.51
N GLU A 2 22.32 2.19 9.35
CA GLU A 2 22.74 0.89 9.92
C GLU A 2 21.74 0.33 10.93
N VAL A 3 21.03 1.19 11.66
CA VAL A 3 19.99 0.79 12.62
C VAL A 3 18.82 0.11 11.93
N ALA A 4 18.38 0.63 10.78
CA ALA A 4 17.30 0.01 10.01
C ALA A 4 17.71 -1.39 9.50
N VAL A 5 18.96 -1.56 9.05
CA VAL A 5 19.45 -2.88 8.62
C VAL A 5 19.52 -3.87 9.77
N LEU A 6 19.91 -3.42 10.96
CA LEU A 6 19.89 -4.22 12.18
C LEU A 6 18.48 -4.68 12.53
N LEU A 7 17.50 -3.76 12.56
CA LEU A 7 16.10 -4.10 12.85
C LEU A 7 15.57 -5.18 11.90
N PHE A 8 15.82 -5.05 10.59
CA PHE A 8 15.41 -6.05 9.59
C PHE A 8 16.25 -7.34 9.59
N SER A 9 17.36 -7.38 10.33
CA SER A 9 18.24 -8.54 10.43
C SER A 9 18.07 -9.32 11.73
N SER A 10 17.73 -8.67 12.84
CA SER A 10 17.67 -9.31 14.16
C SER A 10 16.29 -9.31 14.79
N GLU A 11 15.50 -8.25 14.60
CA GLU A 11 14.22 -8.06 15.28
C GLU A 11 13.01 -8.42 14.41
N LEU A 12 13.00 -7.95 13.16
CA LEU A 12 11.89 -8.17 12.23
C LEU A 12 12.11 -9.48 11.50
N LYS A 13 11.30 -10.48 11.83
CA LYS A 13 11.31 -11.80 11.20
C LYS A 13 9.99 -12.08 10.51
N LEU A 14 10.07 -12.78 9.39
CA LEU A 14 8.92 -13.21 8.60
C LEU A 14 8.33 -14.47 9.23
N HIS A 15 7.13 -14.36 9.79
CA HIS A 15 6.39 -15.47 10.38
C HIS A 15 5.58 -16.19 9.28
N LEU A 16 6.23 -17.12 8.59
CA LEU A 16 5.59 -18.01 7.61
C LEU A 16 5.24 -19.36 8.26
N PRO A 17 4.33 -20.15 7.67
CA PRO A 17 4.06 -21.51 8.13
C PRO A 17 5.37 -22.32 8.12
N GLY A 18 5.89 -22.68 9.30
CA GLY A 18 7.16 -23.39 9.46
C GLY A 18 8.23 -22.69 10.29
N GLY A 19 8.03 -21.44 10.71
CA GLY A 19 8.91 -20.75 11.67
C GLY A 19 9.21 -19.29 11.32
N PRO A 20 9.97 -18.58 12.18
CA PRO A 20 10.43 -17.23 11.89
C PRO A 20 11.62 -17.26 10.92
N TYR A 21 11.45 -16.69 9.73
CA TYR A 21 12.49 -16.58 8.70
C TYR A 21 13.08 -15.18 8.68
N ASP A 22 14.39 -15.08 8.53
CA ASP A 22 15.05 -13.79 8.34
C ASP A 22 14.77 -13.26 6.92
N PHE A 23 14.75 -11.93 6.74
CA PHE A 23 14.57 -11.35 5.42
C PHE A 23 15.76 -11.70 4.50
N PRO A 24 15.54 -12.11 3.24
CA PRO A 24 16.61 -12.56 2.35
C PRO A 24 17.58 -11.44 1.93
N ALA A 25 17.18 -10.17 2.06
CA ALA A 25 18.02 -8.99 1.81
C ALA A 25 17.67 -7.84 2.77
N PRO A 26 18.11 -7.88 4.04
CA PRO A 26 17.70 -6.92 5.07
C PRO A 26 17.98 -5.47 4.70
N GLY A 27 19.11 -5.20 4.02
CA GLY A 27 19.46 -3.87 3.56
C GLY A 27 18.50 -3.29 2.50
N LEU A 28 18.04 -4.14 1.58
CA LEU A 28 17.09 -3.74 0.54
C LEU A 28 15.69 -3.53 1.14
N VAL A 29 15.26 -4.43 2.04
CA VAL A 29 13.96 -4.33 2.70
C VAL A 29 13.91 -3.10 3.62
N ALA A 30 14.99 -2.81 4.35
CA ALA A 30 15.11 -1.60 5.16
C ALA A 30 15.02 -0.32 4.33
N PHE A 31 15.72 -0.27 3.19
CA PHE A 31 15.66 0.87 2.28
C PHE A 31 14.28 1.04 1.64
N ALA A 32 13.67 -0.07 1.20
CA ALA A 32 12.33 -0.07 0.63
C ALA A 32 11.28 0.37 1.66
N SER A 33 11.34 -0.13 2.89
CA SER A 33 10.46 0.27 4.00
C SER A 33 10.56 1.76 4.28
N GLY A 34 11.78 2.29 4.46
CA GLY A 34 11.98 3.72 4.74
C GLY A 34 11.56 4.62 3.58
N SER A 35 11.76 4.17 2.33
CA SER A 35 11.32 4.91 1.15
C SER A 35 9.79 4.88 1.02
N ALA A 36 9.16 3.74 1.28
CA ALA A 36 7.70 3.57 1.20
C ALA A 36 6.96 4.40 2.25
N GLU A 37 7.51 4.56 3.45
CA GLU A 37 6.95 5.36 4.54
C GLU A 37 6.72 6.82 4.13
N ILE A 38 7.58 7.37 3.28
CA ILE A 38 7.48 8.75 2.81
C ILE A 38 6.76 8.83 1.46
N LEU A 39 7.11 7.95 0.51
CA LEU A 39 6.60 8.05 -0.85
C LEU A 39 5.13 7.64 -0.98
N LEU A 40 4.66 6.60 -0.28
CA LEU A 40 3.27 6.13 -0.39
C LEU A 40 2.23 7.15 0.07
N PRO A 41 2.35 7.79 1.25
CA PRO A 41 1.38 8.80 1.65
C PRO A 41 1.45 10.05 0.76
N ILE A 42 2.64 10.44 0.28
CA ILE A 42 2.78 11.57 -0.65
C ILE A 42 2.08 11.26 -1.99
N LEU A 43 2.30 10.08 -2.56
CA LEU A 43 1.63 9.64 -3.79
C LEU A 43 0.11 9.56 -3.62
N LEU A 44 -0.36 9.10 -2.46
CA LEU A 44 -1.78 8.99 -2.15
C LEU A 44 -2.44 10.37 -1.96
N VAL A 45 -1.78 11.31 -1.27
CA VAL A 45 -2.27 12.68 -1.06
C VAL A 45 -2.24 13.50 -2.36
N LEU A 46 -1.17 13.35 -3.16
CA LEU A 46 -1.06 14.05 -4.45
C LEU A 46 -2.00 13.45 -5.51
N GLY A 47 -2.56 12.26 -5.25
CA GLY A 47 -3.54 11.63 -6.14
C GLY A 47 -2.97 11.38 -7.54
N LEU A 48 -1.68 11.03 -7.62
CA LEU A 48 -0.96 10.69 -8.85
C LEU A 48 -0.76 9.18 -8.85
N ALA A 49 -1.43 8.46 -9.75
CA ALA A 49 -1.45 6.98 -9.75
C ALA A 49 -1.97 6.39 -8.42
N THR A 50 -3.10 6.90 -7.94
CA THR A 50 -3.65 6.56 -6.61
C THR A 50 -3.91 5.06 -6.41
N ARG A 51 -4.24 4.34 -7.49
CA ARG A 51 -4.35 2.86 -7.47
C ARG A 51 -3.01 2.17 -7.22
N LEU A 52 -1.91 2.70 -7.77
CA LEU A 52 -0.56 2.18 -7.55
C LEU A 52 -0.07 2.50 -6.13
N ALA A 53 -0.36 3.69 -5.61
CA ALA A 53 -0.08 4.05 -4.23
C ALA A 53 -0.85 3.15 -3.24
N ALA A 54 -2.13 2.90 -3.49
CA ALA A 54 -2.95 2.00 -2.70
C ALA A 54 -2.45 0.54 -2.78
N PHE A 55 -1.99 0.09 -3.96
CA PHE A 55 -1.33 -1.21 -4.10
C PHE A 55 -0.04 -1.28 -3.27
N GLY A 56 0.79 -0.25 -3.28
CA GLY A 56 1.99 -0.19 -2.45
C GLY A 56 1.68 -0.26 -0.94
N LEU A 57 0.61 0.42 -0.49
CA LEU A 57 0.13 0.32 0.89
C LEU A 57 -0.39 -1.08 1.24
N LEU A 58 -1.05 -1.75 0.30
CA LEU A 58 -1.51 -3.12 0.49
C LEU A 58 -0.33 -4.10 0.63
N VAL A 59 0.70 -3.96 -0.21
CA VAL A 59 1.93 -4.76 -0.12
C VAL A 59 2.62 -4.51 1.22
N MET A 60 2.74 -3.26 1.65
CA MET A 60 3.33 -2.92 2.95
C MET A 60 2.53 -3.53 4.11
N THR A 61 1.20 -3.46 4.05
CA THR A 61 0.31 -4.06 5.06
C THR A 61 0.51 -5.59 5.13
N LEU A 62 0.71 -6.24 3.99
CA LEU A 62 0.99 -7.68 3.92
C LEU A 62 2.36 -8.02 4.54
N VAL A 63 3.40 -7.22 4.26
CA VAL A 63 4.72 -7.39 4.89
C VAL A 63 4.62 -7.23 6.42
N ILE A 64 3.89 -6.22 6.91
CA ILE A 64 3.67 -6.02 8.34
C ILE A 64 2.90 -7.21 8.93
N GLN A 65 1.85 -7.70 8.27
CA GLN A 65 1.08 -8.86 8.73
C GLN A 65 1.93 -10.13 8.85
N LEU A 66 2.88 -10.33 7.94
CA LEU A 66 3.84 -11.44 8.01
C LEU A 66 4.91 -11.21 9.08
N THR A 67 5.20 -9.96 9.44
CA THR A 67 6.22 -9.63 10.44
C THR A 67 5.65 -9.64 11.87
N VAL A 68 4.43 -9.15 12.05
CA VAL A 68 3.75 -8.98 13.35
C VAL A 68 2.35 -9.61 13.26
N PRO A 69 2.20 -10.92 13.49
CA PRO A 69 0.92 -11.61 13.27
C PRO A 69 -0.20 -11.18 14.22
N ASP A 70 0.14 -10.71 15.42
CA ASP A 70 -0.82 -10.34 16.48
C ASP A 70 -1.67 -9.10 16.15
N GLY A 71 -1.23 -8.26 15.22
CA GLY A 71 -1.91 -7.04 14.79
C GLY A 71 -3.06 -7.23 13.78
N TRP A 72 -3.51 -8.47 13.55
CA TRP A 72 -4.41 -8.82 12.44
C TRP A 72 -5.71 -7.99 12.31
N PRO A 73 -6.41 -7.57 13.39
CA PRO A 73 -7.65 -6.78 13.23
C PRO A 73 -7.38 -5.40 12.60
N LEU A 74 -6.22 -4.81 12.93
CA LEU A 74 -5.80 -3.52 12.42
C LEU A 74 -5.35 -3.63 10.97
N HIS A 75 -4.56 -4.67 10.65
CA HIS A 75 -4.05 -4.90 9.29
C HIS A 75 -5.18 -5.18 8.29
N ILE A 76 -6.21 -5.92 8.68
CA ILE A 76 -7.39 -6.13 7.82
C ILE A 76 -8.09 -4.80 7.52
N THR A 77 -8.20 -3.93 8.51
CA THR A 77 -8.83 -2.62 8.33
C THR A 77 -8.04 -1.76 7.34
N TRP A 78 -6.71 -1.72 7.48
CA TRP A 78 -5.83 -1.02 6.53
C TRP A 78 -5.89 -1.62 5.13
N ALA A 79 -5.87 -2.95 5.02
CA ALA A 79 -5.99 -3.65 3.75
C ALA A 79 -7.35 -3.36 3.08
N ALA A 80 -8.45 -3.37 3.84
CA ALA A 80 -9.78 -3.05 3.33
C ALA A 80 -9.86 -1.61 2.80
N MET A 81 -9.24 -0.64 3.50
CA MET A 81 -9.16 0.74 3.02
C MET A 81 -8.33 0.85 1.74
N ALA A 82 -7.16 0.21 1.69
CA ALA A 82 -6.31 0.19 0.49
C ALA A 82 -7.05 -0.45 -0.69
N LEU A 83 -7.74 -1.57 -0.48
CA LEU A 83 -8.56 -2.24 -1.50
C LEU A 83 -9.75 -1.38 -1.93
N GLY A 84 -10.40 -0.67 -1.00
CA GLY A 84 -11.46 0.28 -1.31
C GLY A 84 -10.98 1.40 -2.23
N ILE A 85 -9.80 1.95 -1.97
CA ILE A 85 -9.16 2.97 -2.83
C ILE A 85 -8.76 2.36 -4.19
N MET A 86 -8.26 1.12 -4.22
CA MET A 86 -7.96 0.42 -5.48
C MET A 86 -9.21 0.15 -6.32
N ALA A 87 -10.34 -0.18 -5.68
CA ALA A 87 -11.59 -0.53 -6.35
C ALA A 87 -12.36 0.69 -6.85
N TRP A 88 -12.55 1.70 -6.00
CA TRP A 88 -13.33 2.91 -6.29
C TRP A 88 -12.51 4.07 -6.84
N GLY A 89 -11.17 3.98 -6.78
CA GLY A 89 -10.29 5.05 -7.20
C GLY A 89 -10.21 6.20 -6.18
N PRO A 90 -9.38 7.21 -6.46
CA PRO A 90 -9.10 8.32 -5.53
C PRO A 90 -10.28 9.24 -5.18
N GLY A 91 -11.44 9.07 -5.82
CA GLY A 91 -12.55 10.03 -5.72
C GLY A 91 -12.27 11.36 -6.44
N ARG A 92 -13.28 12.23 -6.47
CA ARG A 92 -13.33 13.48 -7.26
C ARG A 92 -12.29 14.56 -6.87
N VAL A 93 -11.51 14.33 -5.81
CA VAL A 93 -10.58 15.32 -5.22
C VAL A 93 -9.14 15.13 -5.72
N ALA A 94 -8.79 13.96 -6.26
CA ALA A 94 -7.44 13.73 -6.76
C ALA A 94 -7.15 14.40 -8.11
N LEU A 95 -5.88 14.75 -8.31
CA LEU A 95 -5.34 15.20 -9.59
C LEU A 95 -5.51 14.16 -10.71
N ASP A 96 -5.56 12.85 -10.40
CA ASP A 96 -5.95 11.79 -11.33
C ASP A 96 -7.33 12.04 -11.99
N HIS A 97 -8.31 12.57 -11.23
CA HIS A 97 -9.64 12.91 -11.76
C HIS A 97 -9.58 14.09 -12.74
N TRP A 98 -8.70 15.06 -12.46
CA TRP A 98 -8.48 16.22 -13.33
C TRP A 98 -7.75 15.87 -14.63
N ILE A 99 -6.94 14.80 -14.64
CA ILE A 99 -6.21 14.31 -15.81
C ILE A 99 -7.06 13.33 -16.67
N GLY A 100 -8.24 12.92 -16.19
CA GLY A 100 -9.21 12.16 -16.98
C GLY A 100 -8.90 10.66 -17.12
N THR A 101 -8.14 10.10 -16.18
CA THR A 101 -7.87 8.66 -16.08
C THR A 101 -9.06 7.87 -15.51
N ASP A 102 -10.03 8.55 -14.88
CA ASP A 102 -11.34 8.01 -14.52
C ASP A 102 -12.30 8.01 -15.72
N LYS A 103 -12.01 7.24 -16.77
CA LYS A 103 -13.04 6.86 -17.75
C LYS A 103 -13.72 5.57 -17.29
N ALA A 104 -14.57 5.72 -16.29
CA ALA A 104 -15.67 4.80 -16.03
C ALA A 104 -16.98 5.59 -15.85
N ASP A 105 -17.21 6.63 -16.66
CA ASP A 105 -18.56 7.16 -16.83
C ASP A 105 -19.30 6.27 -17.84
N GLY A 106 -19.82 5.16 -17.33
CA GLY A 106 -20.77 4.30 -18.01
C GLY A 106 -22.19 4.84 -17.94
N ARG A 107 -22.43 6.15 -17.87
CA ARG A 107 -23.79 6.68 -18.01
C ARG A 107 -24.24 6.56 -19.46
N PRO A 108 -25.32 5.82 -19.76
CA PRO A 108 -26.03 6.03 -21.01
C PRO A 108 -26.46 7.49 -21.01
N ARG A 109 -26.03 8.24 -22.03
CA ARG A 109 -26.61 9.55 -22.31
C ARG A 109 -28.11 9.32 -22.42
N GLY A 110 -28.86 9.86 -21.45
CA GLY A 110 -30.30 9.97 -21.55
C GLY A 110 -30.62 10.67 -22.86
N ASP A 111 -31.18 9.89 -23.77
CA ASP A 111 -31.86 10.35 -24.96
C ASP A 111 -32.97 11.31 -24.52
N ARG A 112 -32.75 12.60 -24.83
CA ARG A 112 -33.83 13.58 -24.93
C ARG A 112 -34.21 13.61 -26.41
N GLY A 113 -35.36 13.03 -26.73
CA GLY A 113 -36.01 13.05 -28.04
C GLY A 113 -37.42 12.51 -27.94
#